data_AF-A0A345GZD1-F1
#
_entry.id   AF-A0A345GZD1-F1
#
_cell.length_a   1.000
_cell.length_b   1.000
_cell.length_c   1.000
_cell.angle_alpha   90.00
_cell.angle_beta   90.00
_cell.angle_gamma   90.00
#
_symmetry.space_group_name_H-M   'P 1'
#
loop_
_entity.id
_entity.type
_entity.pdbx_description
1 polymer ?
#
loop_
_entity_poly.entity_id
_entity_poly.type
_entity_poly.pdbx_seq_one_letter_code
_entity_poly.pdbx_strand_id
1 'polypeptide(L)' 'MKWKGNKKFKEFITEDGYHLKAEYFQESKYWWIVYKNGKVLYRATSDTEYASSLQTAQAKAQQRMIRHLKSSTS' A
#
# COMPACT_ATOMS: atom_id res chain seq x y z
N MET A 1 3.19 -11.75 -6.88
CA MET A 1 3.78 -10.46 -6.47
C MET A 1 4.75 -10.70 -5.33
N LYS A 2 5.98 -10.17 -5.37
CA LYS A 2 6.97 -10.35 -4.31
C LYS A 2 7.25 -9.02 -3.62
N TRP A 3 6.70 -8.85 -2.42
CA TRP A 3 7.02 -7.71 -1.57
C TRP A 3 8.46 -7.81 -1.06
N LYS A 4 9.21 -6.72 -1.16
CA LYS A 4 10.58 -6.58 -0.66
C LYS A 4 10.57 -5.78 0.66
N GLY A 5 11.57 -5.97 1.52
CA GLY A 5 11.67 -5.29 2.82
C GLY A 5 11.76 -6.26 4.01
N ASN A 6 11.57 -5.74 5.22
CA ASN A 6 11.80 -6.42 6.49
C ASN A 6 10.49 -6.67 7.28
N LYS A 7 10.58 -6.94 8.59
CA LYS A 7 9.42 -7.22 9.46
C LYS A 7 8.56 -5.99 9.78
N LYS A 8 9.09 -4.78 9.60
CA LYS A 8 8.40 -3.51 9.88
C LYS A 8 7.99 -2.79 8.61
N PHE A 9 8.60 -3.10 7.47
CA PHE A 9 8.38 -2.40 6.22
C PHE A 9 8.37 -3.38 5.07
N LYS A 10 7.39 -3.24 4.18
CA LYS A 10 7.32 -3.95 2.91
C LYS A 10 6.93 -2.98 1.80
N GLU A 11 7.56 -3.14 0.65
CA GLU A 11 7.18 -2.45 -0.57
C GLU A 11 7.10 -3.38 -1.78
N PHE A 12 6.36 -2.94 -2.77
CA PHE A 12 6.22 -3.61 -4.04
C PHE A 12 6.14 -2.58 -5.17
N ILE A 13 6.94 -2.76 -6.20
CA ILE A 13 6.99 -1.89 -7.37
C ILE A 13 6.62 -2.73 -8.58
N THR A 14 5.67 -2.24 -9.38
CA THR A 14 5.27 -2.87 -10.65
C THR A 14 6.01 -2.22 -11.81
N GLU A 15 6.16 -2.94 -12.91
CA GLU A 15 6.70 -2.40 -14.16
C GLU A 15 5.83 -1.27 -14.72
N ASP A 16 4.52 -1.34 -14.50
CA ASP A 16 3.58 -0.28 -14.89
C ASP A 16 3.70 1.01 -14.04
N GLY A 17 4.67 1.11 -13.13
CA GLY A 17 4.91 2.32 -12.35
C GLY A 17 4.03 2.49 -11.10
N TYR A 18 3.37 1.43 -10.63
CA TYR A 18 2.80 1.44 -9.28
C TYR A 18 3.88 1.16 -8.24
N HIS A 19 3.77 1.85 -7.11
CA HIS A 19 4.59 1.60 -5.94
C HIS A 19 3.70 1.50 -4.72
N LEU A 20 3.67 0.34 -4.09
CA LEU A 20 2.90 0.07 -2.89
C LEU A 20 3.87 -0.02 -1.73
N LYS A 21 3.58 0.68 -0.64
CA LYS A 21 4.34 0.59 0.61
C LYS A 21 3.38 0.29 1.77
N ALA A 22 3.86 -0.52 2.70
CA ALA A 22 3.23 -0.83 3.96
C ALA A 22 4.30 -0.81 5.04
N GLU A 23 4.10 -0.06 6.11
CA GLU A 23 5.08 0.02 7.18
C GLU A 23 4.47 0.23 8.56
N TYR A 24 5.20 -0.22 9.57
CA TYR A 24 4.90 0.00 10.96
C TYR A 24 4.93 1.50 11.26
N PHE A 25 3.89 2.00 11.89
CA PHE A 25 3.77 3.39 12.27
C PHE A 25 3.95 3.54 13.80
N GLN A 26 2.88 3.36 14.57
CA GLN A 26 2.90 3.47 16.04
C GLN A 26 1.81 2.59 16.65
N GLU A 27 1.91 2.23 17.93
CA GLU A 27 0.84 1.50 18.66
C GLU A 27 0.36 0.22 17.95
N SER A 28 1.26 -0.54 17.32
CA SER A 28 0.91 -1.70 16.49
C SER A 28 0.03 -1.39 15.26
N LYS A 29 -0.06 -0.12 14.88
CA LYS A 29 -0.70 0.34 13.64
C LYS A 29 0.31 0.34 12.50
N TYR A 30 -0.14 -0.08 11.33
CA TYR A 30 0.62 -0.10 10.09
C TYR A 30 -0.01 0.86 9.10
N TRP A 31 0.79 1.78 8.57
CA TRP A 31 0.40 2.67 7.49
C TRP A 31 0.59 1.98 6.14
N TRP A 32 -0.14 2.47 5.14
CA TRP A 32 0.01 2.01 3.76
C TRP A 32 -0.20 3.17 2.80
N ILE A 33 0.45 3.08 1.64
CA ILE A 33 0.38 4.08 0.59
C ILE A 33 0.57 3.42 -0.78
N VAL A 34 -0.06 4.00 -1.79
CA VAL A 34 0.01 3.61 -3.18
C VAL A 34 0.41 4.84 -3.97
N TYR A 35 1.46 4.71 -4.78
CA TYR A 35 1.86 5.70 -5.76
C TYR A 35 1.62 5.16 -7.18
N LYS A 36 1.47 6.07 -8.12
CA LYS A 36 1.50 5.82 -9.57
C LYS A 36 2.42 6.85 -10.21
N ASN A 37 3.49 6.39 -10.86
CA ASN A 37 4.48 7.23 -11.52
C ASN A 37 5.02 8.34 -10.59
N GLY A 38 5.35 7.98 -9.34
CA GLY A 38 5.87 8.90 -8.31
C GLY A 38 4.82 9.77 -7.61
N LYS A 39 3.57 9.80 -8.07
CA LYS A 39 2.49 10.58 -7.43
C LYS A 39 1.69 9.73 -6.45
N VAL A 40 1.33 10.30 -5.30
CA VAL A 40 0.45 9.64 -4.33
C VAL A 40 -0.92 9.44 -4.96
N LEU A 41 -1.37 8.20 -4.98
CA LEU A 41 -2.69 7.83 -5.49
C LEU A 41 -3.67 7.58 -4.35
N TYR A 42 -3.27 6.79 -3.36
CA TYR A 42 -4.04 6.54 -2.14
C TYR A 42 -3.10 6.39 -0.95
N ARG A 43 -3.54 6.77 0.24
CA ARG A 43 -2.81 6.53 1.48
C ARG A 43 -3.77 6.43 2.66
N ALA A 44 -3.37 5.74 3.71
CA ALA A 44 -4.04 5.83 4.99
C ALA A 44 -3.84 7.24 5.58
N THR A 45 -4.93 7.94 5.89
CA THR A 45 -4.91 9.29 6.46
C THR A 45 -5.49 9.38 7.87
N SER A 46 -6.23 8.35 8.31
CA SER A 46 -6.86 8.30 9.62
C SER A 46 -6.60 6.97 10.33
N ASP A 47 -6.86 6.97 11.63
CA ASP A 47 -6.69 5.79 12.48
C ASP A 47 -7.51 4.57 12.03
N THR A 48 -8.69 4.80 11.46
CA THR A 48 -9.56 3.73 10.93
C THR A 48 -9.02 3.14 9.62
N GLU A 49 -8.17 3.88 8.91
CA GLU A 49 -7.54 3.41 7.68
C GLU A 49 -6.26 2.61 7.94
N TYR A 50 -5.58 2.86 9.06
CA TYR A 50 -4.44 2.05 9.48
C TYR A 50 -4.83 0.57 9.63
N ALA A 51 -3.82 -0.27 9.54
CA ALA A 51 -3.98 -1.71 9.68
C ALA A 51 -3.40 -2.19 11.01
N SER A 52 -3.99 -3.23 11.58
CA SER A 52 -3.46 -3.89 12.78
C SER A 52 -2.25 -4.80 12.51
N SER A 53 -1.93 -5.05 11.23
CA SER A 53 -0.79 -5.88 10.84
C SER A 53 -0.18 -5.42 9.51
N LEU A 54 1.08 -5.77 9.30
CA LEU A 54 1.79 -5.52 8.04
C LEU A 54 1.08 -6.19 6.85
N GLN A 55 0.59 -7.43 7.04
CA GLN A 55 -0.11 -8.17 6.00
C GLN A 55 -1.42 -7.49 5.59
N THR A 56 -2.17 -6.96 6.56
CA THR A 56 -3.39 -6.21 6.28
C THR A 56 -3.09 -4.88 5.58
N ALA A 57 -2.02 -4.16 5.97
CA ALA A 57 -1.58 -2.96 5.28
C ALA A 57 -1.20 -3.24 3.80
N GLN A 58 -0.47 -4.32 3.54
CA GLN A 58 -0.14 -4.78 2.19
C GLN A 58 -1.40 -5.07 1.37
N ALA A 59 -2.36 -5.81 1.95
CA ALA A 59 -3.62 -6.13 1.28
C ALA A 59 -4.43 -4.87 0.95
N LYS A 60 -4.52 -3.90 1.87
CA LYS A 60 -5.20 -2.61 1.63
C LYS A 60 -4.57 -1.84 0.46
N ALA A 61 -3.24 -1.69 0.45
CA ALA A 61 -2.53 -1.06 -0.66
C ALA A 61 -2.79 -1.78 -1.99
N GLN A 62 -2.74 -3.11 -2.00
CA GLN A 62 -2.99 -3.92 -3.18
C GLN A 62 -4.42 -3.80 -3.70
N GLN A 63 -5.43 -3.82 -2.81
CA GLN A 63 -6.82 -3.63 -3.18
C GLN A 63 -7.06 -2.26 -3.81
N ARG A 64 -6.45 -1.20 -3.25
CA ARG A 64 -6.54 0.16 -3.80
C ARG A 64 -5.89 0.28 -5.19
N MET A 65 -4.73 -0.35 -5.39
CA MET A 65 -4.11 -0.47 -6.71
C MET A 65 -5.04 -1.19 -7.70
N ILE A 66 -5.56 -2.37 -7.35
CA ILE A 66 -6.46 -3.15 -8.21
C ILE A 66 -7.72 -2.37 -8.57
N ARG A 67 -8.30 -1.66 -7.60
CA ARG A 67 -9.48 -0.81 -7.84
C ARG A 67 -9.18 0.26 -8.88
N HIS A 68 -8.06 0.96 -8.74
CA HIS A 68 -7.67 1.96 -9.73
C HIS A 68 -7.41 1.34 -11.10
N LEU A 69 -6.70 0.22 -11.17
CA LEU A 69 -6.47 -0.50 -12.42
C LEU A 69 -7.79 -0.77 -13.15
N LYS A 70 -8.78 -1.33 -12.44
CA LYS A 70 -10.11 -1.61 -13.01
C LYS A 70 -10.84 -0.35 -13.48
N SER A 71 -10.77 0.75 -12.72
CA SER A 71 -11.39 2.02 -13.08
C SER A 71 -10.70 2.73 -14.25
N SER A 72 -9.40 2.51 -14.47
CA SER A 72 -8.65 3.11 -15.58
C SER A 72 -8.77 2.34 -16.89
N THR A 73 -9.19 1.07 -16.85
CA THR A 73 -9.42 0.23 -18.03
C THR A 73 -10.87 0.24 -18.51
N SER A 74 -11.73 1.09 -17.92
CA SER A 74 -13.14 1.28 -18.32
C SER A 74 -13.29 2.46 -19.26
#